data_AF-A0A0P0ED11-F1
#
_entry.id   AF-A0A0P0ED11-F1
#
_cell.length_a   1.000
_cell.length_b   1.000
_cell.length_c   1.000
_cell.angle_alpha   90.00
_cell.angle_beta   90.00
_cell.angle_gamma   90.00
#
_symmetry.space_group_name_H-M   'P 1'
#
loop_
_entity.id
_entity.type
_entity.pdbx_description
1 polymer ?
#
loop_
_entity_poly.entity_id
_entity_poly.type
_entity_poly.pdbx_seq_one_letter_code
_entity_poly.pdbx_strand_id
1 'polypeptide(L)'
;MDMDLKGNLKNGDLDAGGLDGMDLNDTNPIGASAGRYAAFRRLLSRFDHRPGPPQTAERPATAPVRAMLLGLLSSRRRAHTRRLWARWLEPVMLRDPVLLSVADPLPGCIRVIDTAGWWPALSRRMDDLPATVQTRLENRLTDGALDRVLASPEMVDWAEILRDRSLAVLDALRPDPGALALFLEEANTHRMRAASTLAIPGGVAALRPLDGTDMDTLAAALRLSDGWRTLGGRAPDMEIDELLACVRGAMVNGSVPPEAMALFAVAGLYTRRDPLLGAALRALLPLPLVDAAAAWLTAHTEETEGGVIEMSPFGGGPARGGDRGLGDLFEAARRSENVPSGVMGAAGGLGGR
;
A
#
# COMPACT_ATOMS: atom_id res chain seq x y z
N MET A 1 47.83 -25.90 -38.47
CA MET A 1 48.68 -26.62 -37.50
C MET A 1 47.95 -26.58 -36.18
N ASP A 2 47.27 -27.68 -35.89
CA ASP A 2 46.55 -27.97 -34.66
C ASP A 2 47.49 -28.06 -33.46
N MET A 3 47.04 -27.58 -32.30
CA MET A 3 47.38 -28.20 -31.02
C MET A 3 46.15 -28.18 -30.11
N ASP A 4 45.52 -29.34 -30.03
CA ASP A 4 44.60 -29.77 -28.98
C ASP A 4 45.38 -29.99 -27.67
N LEU A 5 44.89 -29.41 -26.58
CA LEU A 5 45.26 -29.80 -25.21
C LEU A 5 43.99 -29.88 -24.35
N LYS A 6 43.49 -31.10 -24.19
CA LYS A 6 42.47 -31.49 -23.20
C LYS A 6 43.04 -31.41 -21.79
N GLY A 7 42.32 -30.75 -20.89
CA GLY A 7 42.53 -30.79 -19.44
C GLY A 7 41.19 -30.73 -18.71
N ASN A 8 40.83 -31.84 -18.07
CA ASN A 8 39.55 -32.10 -17.40
C ASN A 8 39.71 -31.79 -15.90
N LEU A 9 38.89 -30.90 -15.31
CA LEU A 9 38.80 -30.73 -13.86
C LEU A 9 37.34 -30.65 -13.41
N LYS A 10 37.06 -31.48 -12.42
CA LYS A 10 35.77 -31.89 -11.87
C LYS A 10 35.68 -31.37 -10.43
N ASN A 11 34.48 -30.96 -10.03
CA ASN A 11 33.96 -30.80 -8.66
C ASN A 11 34.62 -29.78 -7.72
N GLY A 12 33.78 -28.93 -7.15
CA GLY A 12 34.06 -28.11 -5.98
C GLY A 12 32.74 -27.73 -5.29
N ASP A 13 32.14 -28.68 -4.60
CA ASP A 13 31.23 -28.44 -3.48
C ASP A 13 31.97 -27.60 -2.43
N LEU A 14 31.33 -26.55 -1.92
CA LEU A 14 31.73 -25.91 -0.68
C LEU A 14 30.54 -25.91 0.27
N ASP A 15 30.56 -26.94 1.11
CA ASP A 15 29.95 -27.00 2.43
C ASP A 15 30.20 -25.72 3.22
N ALA A 16 29.13 -25.10 3.69
CA ALA A 16 29.15 -24.13 4.79
C ALA A 16 28.42 -24.77 5.99
N GLY A 17 29.06 -25.77 6.58
CA GLY A 17 28.68 -26.35 7.85
C GLY A 17 29.52 -25.78 9.00
N GLY A 18 28.83 -25.26 10.01
CA GLY A 18 29.28 -25.38 11.40
C GLY A 18 29.95 -24.16 12.04
N LEU A 19 29.16 -23.37 12.77
CA LEU A 19 29.41 -23.19 14.20
C LEU A 19 28.07 -23.18 14.95
N ASP A 20 27.93 -24.24 15.73
CA ASP A 20 26.83 -24.61 16.62
C ASP A 20 26.53 -23.62 17.74
N GLY A 21 25.30 -23.73 18.25
CA GLY A 21 25.13 -23.97 19.68
C GLY A 21 24.63 -22.81 20.52
N MET A 22 23.31 -22.59 20.51
CA MET A 22 22.56 -22.35 21.76
C MET A 22 21.16 -22.95 21.62
N ASP A 23 21.03 -24.18 22.12
CA ASP A 23 19.76 -24.75 22.53
C ASP A 23 19.18 -23.93 23.69
N LEU A 24 18.02 -23.34 23.45
CA LEU A 24 17.05 -23.04 24.49
C LEU A 24 15.72 -23.64 24.05
N ASN A 25 15.53 -24.91 24.44
CA ASN A 25 14.22 -25.50 24.62
C ASN A 25 13.48 -24.65 25.67
N ASP A 26 12.53 -23.84 25.23
CA ASP A 26 11.41 -23.42 26.06
C ASP A 26 10.15 -23.29 25.20
N THR A 27 9.23 -24.18 25.49
CA THR A 27 7.86 -24.32 24.98
C THR A 27 7.01 -23.07 25.25
N ASN A 28 6.71 -22.25 24.23
CA ASN A 28 5.43 -21.56 23.96
C ASN A 28 5.58 -20.39 22.96
N PRO A 29 4.93 -20.39 21.77
CA PRO A 29 5.15 -19.33 20.77
C PRO A 29 4.20 -18.12 20.84
N ILE A 30 3.33 -17.97 21.87
CA ILE A 30 2.24 -16.96 21.81
C ILE A 30 2.58 -15.62 22.52
N GLY A 31 3.68 -15.52 23.28
CA GLY A 31 4.00 -14.29 24.06
C GLY A 31 5.09 -13.36 23.50
N ALA A 32 5.87 -13.78 22.49
CA ALA A 32 7.15 -13.14 22.17
C ALA A 32 7.10 -11.91 21.25
N SER A 33 5.96 -11.60 20.62
CA SER A 33 5.83 -10.44 19.73
C SER A 33 5.47 -9.16 20.48
N ALA A 34 4.65 -9.25 21.53
CA ALA A 34 4.23 -8.11 22.36
C ALA A 34 5.38 -7.53 23.21
N GLY A 35 6.27 -8.39 23.74
CA GLY A 35 7.43 -7.96 24.52
C GLY A 35 8.48 -7.18 23.73
N ARG A 36 8.64 -7.49 22.43
CA ARG A 36 9.59 -6.82 21.54
C ARG A 36 9.15 -5.39 21.18
N TYR A 37 7.86 -5.17 21.01
CA TYR A 37 7.30 -3.83 20.74
C TYR A 37 7.33 -2.94 22.00
N ALA A 38 7.09 -3.52 23.17
CA ALA A 38 7.21 -2.81 24.45
C ALA A 38 8.67 -2.43 24.77
N ALA A 39 9.62 -3.34 24.55
CA ALA A 39 11.06 -3.05 24.69
C ALA A 39 11.53 -1.96 23.70
N PHE A 40 11.02 -1.99 22.46
CA PHE A 40 11.30 -1.00 21.43
C PHE A 40 10.72 0.39 21.77
N ARG A 41 9.48 0.48 22.28
CA ARG A 41 8.92 1.74 22.80
C ARG A 41 9.71 2.28 23.99
N ARG A 42 10.15 1.40 24.91
CA ARG A 42 10.95 1.76 26.08
C ARG A 42 12.36 2.26 25.69
N LEU A 43 12.90 1.78 24.58
CA LEU A 43 14.15 2.25 23.99
C LEU A 43 13.97 3.64 23.35
N LEU A 44 12.89 3.84 22.58
CA LEU A 44 12.58 5.13 21.95
C LEU A 44 12.26 6.24 22.97
N SER A 45 11.51 5.92 24.03
CA SER A 45 11.19 6.89 25.09
C SER A 45 12.41 7.38 25.87
N ARG A 46 13.54 6.66 25.84
CA ARG A 46 14.80 7.11 26.46
C ARG A 46 15.52 8.18 25.63
N PHE A 47 15.16 8.35 24.35
CA PHE A 47 15.70 9.40 23.49
C PHE A 47 14.88 10.70 23.53
N ASP A 48 13.63 10.65 23.99
CA ASP A 48 12.71 11.80 23.99
C ASP A 48 12.70 12.62 25.30
N HIS A 49 13.54 12.29 26.30
CA HIS A 49 13.58 13.02 27.57
C HIS A 49 14.95 13.62 27.84
N ARG A 50 15.18 14.86 27.39
CA ARG A 50 16.11 15.79 28.06
C ARG A 50 15.80 17.26 27.77
N PRO A 51 15.37 18.06 28.78
CA PRO A 51 15.43 19.51 28.72
C PRO A 51 16.71 20.05 29.41
N GLY A 52 17.43 20.96 28.74
CA GLY A 52 18.33 21.95 29.35
C GLY A 52 19.85 21.66 29.45
N PRO A 53 20.72 22.71 29.47
CA PRO A 53 22.05 22.75 28.82
C PRO A 53 23.23 22.94 29.81
N PRO A 54 24.43 23.41 29.40
CA PRO A 54 25.43 22.76 28.54
C PRO A 54 26.74 22.49 29.32
N GLN A 55 27.43 21.37 29.09
CA GLN A 55 28.89 21.35 29.17
C GLN A 55 29.51 20.04 28.67
N THR A 56 30.65 20.24 28.01
CA THR A 56 31.76 19.31 27.75
C THR A 56 31.48 18.07 26.88
N ALA A 57 31.79 18.25 25.59
CA ALA A 57 32.62 17.36 24.78
C ALA A 57 32.48 15.84 25.02
N GLU A 58 31.34 15.27 24.64
CA GLU A 58 31.29 13.88 24.21
C GLU A 58 30.56 13.80 22.87
N ARG A 59 31.31 13.41 21.83
CA ARG A 59 30.78 13.08 20.50
C ARG A 59 29.67 12.03 20.69
N PRO A 60 28.43 12.27 20.27
CA PRO A 60 27.35 11.41 20.67
C PRO A 60 27.34 10.16 19.78
N ALA A 61 27.59 9.00 20.40
CA ALA A 61 27.42 7.66 19.82
C ALA A 61 25.97 7.34 19.39
N THR A 62 25.06 8.31 19.46
CA THR A 62 23.64 8.21 19.06
C THR A 62 23.42 8.49 17.57
N ALA A 63 24.30 9.24 16.90
CA ALA A 63 24.19 9.53 15.47
C ALA A 63 24.37 8.28 14.57
N PRO A 64 25.35 7.39 14.82
CA PRO A 64 25.55 6.19 14.00
C PRO A 64 24.39 5.19 14.14
N VAL A 65 23.85 5.03 15.36
CA VAL A 65 22.73 4.10 15.63
C VAL A 65 21.44 4.63 15.01
N ARG A 66 21.19 5.95 15.06
CA ARG A 66 20.06 6.57 14.36
C ARG A 66 20.21 6.43 12.84
N ALA A 67 21.40 6.64 12.29
CA ALA A 67 21.68 6.44 10.87
C ALA A 67 21.52 4.97 10.45
N MET A 68 21.93 4.02 11.30
CA MET A 68 21.77 2.58 11.06
C MET A 68 20.30 2.14 11.15
N LEU A 69 19.53 2.65 12.12
CA LEU A 69 18.09 2.40 12.22
C LEU A 69 17.31 3.07 11.09
N LEU A 70 17.66 4.30 10.70
CA LEU A 70 17.14 4.93 9.50
C LEU A 70 17.53 4.16 8.25
N GLY A 71 18.75 3.62 8.17
CA GLY A 71 19.22 2.75 7.09
C GLY A 71 18.46 1.41 7.02
N LEU A 72 18.13 0.81 8.16
CA LEU A 72 17.35 -0.43 8.24
C LEU A 72 15.87 -0.17 7.92
N LEU A 73 15.29 0.92 8.42
CA LEU A 73 13.92 1.33 8.13
C LEU A 73 13.78 1.86 6.69
N SER A 74 14.79 2.53 6.14
CA SER A 74 14.84 2.95 4.74
C SER A 74 15.09 1.76 3.82
N SER A 75 15.86 0.76 4.22
CA SER A 75 16.10 -0.46 3.43
C SER A 75 14.83 -1.25 3.14
N ARG A 76 13.91 -1.36 4.11
CA ARG A 76 12.56 -1.92 3.92
C ARG A 76 11.59 -0.94 3.24
N ARG A 77 11.92 0.35 3.17
CA ARG A 77 11.14 1.44 2.53
C ARG A 77 11.72 1.89 1.17
N ARG A 78 12.68 1.15 0.60
CA ARG A 78 13.49 1.49 -0.61
C ARG A 78 12.73 1.82 -1.90
N ALA A 79 11.41 1.70 -1.93
CA ALA A 79 10.61 2.04 -3.10
C ALA A 79 9.91 3.40 -2.91
N HIS A 80 10.66 4.46 -2.58
CA HIS A 80 10.10 5.81 -2.44
C HIS A 80 9.52 6.30 -3.77
N THR A 81 10.19 6.00 -4.88
CA THR A 81 9.66 6.26 -6.22
C THR A 81 8.34 5.54 -6.48
N ARG A 82 8.21 4.26 -6.07
CA ARG A 82 6.93 3.54 -6.18
C ARG A 82 5.82 4.23 -5.41
N ARG A 83 6.12 4.70 -4.19
CA ARG A 83 5.14 5.43 -3.38
C ARG A 83 4.73 6.73 -4.06
N LEU A 84 5.69 7.47 -4.61
CA LEU A 84 5.41 8.69 -5.36
C LEU A 84 4.48 8.40 -6.56
N TRP A 85 4.79 7.37 -7.34
CA TRP A 85 3.96 6.93 -8.47
C TRP A 85 2.56 6.45 -8.04
N ALA A 86 2.47 5.61 -7.00
CA ALA A 86 1.21 5.01 -6.57
C ALA A 86 0.19 6.03 -6.03
N ARG A 87 0.64 7.25 -5.66
CA ARG A 87 -0.26 8.34 -5.23
C ARG A 87 -1.25 8.77 -6.31
N TRP A 88 -0.94 8.56 -7.59
CA TRP A 88 -1.89 8.81 -8.68
C TRP A 88 -3.13 7.92 -8.63
N LEU A 89 -2.97 6.72 -8.06
CA LEU A 89 -4.01 5.72 -7.97
C LEU A 89 -4.67 5.68 -6.58
N GLU A 90 -4.03 6.28 -5.57
CA GLU A 90 -4.47 6.27 -4.18
C GLU A 90 -5.95 6.64 -3.96
N PRO A 91 -6.53 7.63 -4.68
CA PRO A 91 -7.94 7.98 -4.55
C PRO A 91 -8.93 6.87 -4.90
N VAL A 92 -8.53 5.94 -5.78
CA VAL A 92 -9.38 4.84 -6.28
C VAL A 92 -8.85 3.45 -5.86
N MET A 93 -7.73 3.41 -5.15
CA MET A 93 -7.04 2.16 -4.84
C MET A 93 -7.69 1.45 -3.65
N LEU A 94 -8.12 0.21 -3.87
CA LEU A 94 -8.72 -0.66 -2.85
C LEU A 94 -7.63 -1.29 -1.96
N ARG A 95 -7.89 -1.27 -0.65
CA ARG A 95 -6.99 -1.80 0.38
C ARG A 95 -7.66 -2.80 1.32
N ASP A 96 -8.98 -2.95 1.26
CA ASP A 96 -9.74 -3.90 2.07
C ASP A 96 -9.23 -5.33 1.81
N PRO A 97 -8.66 -6.03 2.82
CA PRO A 97 -8.14 -7.38 2.68
C PRO A 97 -9.11 -8.37 2.06
N VAL A 98 -10.42 -8.21 2.31
CA VAL A 98 -11.44 -9.11 1.77
C VAL A 98 -11.63 -8.88 0.26
N LEU A 99 -11.54 -7.63 -0.21
CA LEU A 99 -11.55 -7.32 -1.66
C LEU A 99 -10.25 -7.73 -2.35
N LEU A 100 -9.15 -7.85 -1.60
CA LEU A 100 -7.90 -8.37 -2.15
C LEU A 100 -7.98 -9.87 -2.43
N SER A 101 -8.82 -10.62 -1.74
CA SER A 101 -8.99 -12.08 -1.92
C SER A 101 -10.04 -12.49 -2.95
N VAL A 102 -10.79 -11.55 -3.53
CA VAL A 102 -11.79 -11.85 -4.55
C VAL A 102 -11.10 -12.34 -5.83
N ALA A 103 -11.43 -13.57 -6.23
CA ALA A 103 -10.89 -14.22 -7.43
C ALA A 103 -11.48 -13.62 -8.71
N ASP A 104 -12.77 -13.27 -8.67
CA ASP A 104 -13.48 -12.69 -9.80
C ASP A 104 -12.96 -11.29 -10.15
N PRO A 105 -12.97 -10.93 -11.45
CA PRO A 105 -12.61 -9.59 -11.86
C PRO A 105 -13.61 -8.59 -11.26
N LEU A 106 -13.09 -7.60 -10.54
CA LEU A 106 -13.85 -6.44 -10.06
C LEU A 106 -13.78 -5.34 -11.14
N PRO A 107 -14.87 -5.06 -11.89
CA PRO A 107 -14.88 -4.02 -12.92
C PRO A 107 -14.26 -2.68 -12.48
N GLY A 108 -13.26 -2.20 -13.22
CA GLY A 108 -12.63 -0.89 -12.97
C GLY A 108 -11.89 -0.75 -11.63
N CYS A 109 -11.66 -1.86 -10.93
CA CYS A 109 -10.97 -1.86 -9.65
C CYS A 109 -9.45 -1.82 -9.83
N ILE A 110 -8.77 -1.05 -8.98
CA ILE A 110 -7.33 -1.12 -8.79
C ILE A 110 -7.04 -1.53 -7.35
N ARG A 111 -6.49 -2.72 -7.15
CA ARG A 111 -6.11 -3.17 -5.80
C ARG A 111 -4.70 -2.70 -5.48
N VAL A 112 -4.44 -2.45 -4.20
CA VAL A 112 -3.08 -2.11 -3.74
C VAL A 112 -2.06 -3.18 -4.12
N ILE A 113 -2.46 -4.44 -4.16
CA ILE A 113 -1.57 -5.52 -4.59
C ILE A 113 -1.22 -5.45 -6.08
N ASP A 114 -2.12 -4.95 -6.92
CA ASP A 114 -1.90 -4.83 -8.37
C ASP A 114 -0.77 -3.81 -8.62
N THR A 115 -0.71 -2.73 -7.84
CA THR A 115 0.39 -1.75 -7.90
C THR A 115 1.76 -2.34 -7.59
N ALA A 116 1.82 -3.41 -6.79
CA ALA A 116 3.06 -4.12 -6.49
C ALA A 116 3.53 -4.97 -7.68
N GLY A 117 2.62 -5.37 -8.57
CA GLY A 117 2.92 -6.01 -9.85
C GLY A 117 3.27 -5.00 -10.94
N TRP A 118 2.44 -3.96 -11.09
CA TRP A 118 2.59 -2.95 -12.13
C TRP A 118 3.89 -2.16 -12.04
N TRP A 119 4.24 -1.68 -10.84
CA TRP A 119 5.38 -0.80 -10.70
C TRP A 119 6.70 -1.42 -11.16
N PRO A 120 7.11 -2.63 -10.71
CA PRO A 120 8.35 -3.23 -11.18
C PRO A 120 8.37 -3.44 -12.70
N ALA A 121 7.26 -3.93 -13.29
CA ALA A 121 7.15 -4.16 -14.72
C ALA A 121 7.25 -2.87 -15.54
N LEU A 122 6.61 -1.80 -15.06
CA LEU A 122 6.71 -0.47 -15.66
C LEU A 122 8.11 0.11 -15.52
N SER A 123 8.67 0.10 -14.31
CA SER A 123 9.95 0.75 -14.01
C SER A 123 11.12 0.24 -14.86
N ARG A 124 11.12 -1.07 -15.22
CA ARG A 124 12.16 -1.64 -16.09
C ARG A 124 12.11 -1.14 -17.53
N ARG A 125 10.98 -0.56 -17.95
CA ARG A 125 10.74 -0.02 -19.30
C ARG A 125 10.84 1.51 -19.34
N MET A 126 11.25 2.14 -18.24
CA MET A 126 11.39 3.60 -18.10
C MET A 126 12.84 4.07 -18.11
N ASP A 127 13.77 3.24 -18.58
CA ASP A 127 15.21 3.53 -18.58
C ASP A 127 15.69 3.92 -17.16
N ASP A 128 16.53 4.95 -17.04
CA ASP A 128 17.09 5.42 -15.77
C ASP A 128 16.16 6.37 -14.97
N LEU A 129 14.95 6.64 -15.46
CA LEU A 129 14.03 7.59 -14.82
C LEU A 129 13.69 7.19 -13.36
N PRO A 130 13.30 5.94 -13.06
CA PRO A 130 12.97 5.56 -11.68
C PRO A 130 14.14 5.69 -10.71
N ALA A 131 15.36 5.40 -11.18
CA ALA A 131 16.59 5.55 -10.41
C ALA A 131 16.91 7.03 -10.16
N THR A 132 16.78 7.87 -11.19
CA THR A 132 16.95 9.33 -11.10
C THR A 132 16.02 9.94 -10.05
N VAL A 133 14.73 9.57 -10.09
CA VAL A 133 13.74 10.04 -9.11
C VAL A 133 14.06 9.52 -7.70
N GLN A 134 14.48 8.25 -7.58
CA GLN A 134 14.84 7.66 -6.29
C GLN A 134 16.00 8.42 -5.65
N THR A 135 17.08 8.70 -6.40
CA THR A 135 18.23 9.46 -5.91
C THR A 135 17.84 10.87 -5.47
N ARG A 136 16.96 11.56 -6.23
CA ARG A 136 16.46 12.88 -5.82
C ARG A 136 15.62 12.82 -4.55
N LEU A 137 14.75 11.83 -4.43
CA LEU A 137 13.96 11.61 -3.20
C LEU A 137 14.89 11.37 -2.01
N GLU A 138 15.86 10.49 -2.13
CA GLU A 138 16.83 10.18 -1.06
C GLU A 138 17.61 11.41 -0.61
N ASN A 139 18.10 12.22 -1.55
CA ASN A 139 18.80 13.46 -1.23
C ASN A 139 17.93 14.40 -0.39
N ARG A 140 16.65 14.56 -0.75
CA ARG A 140 15.71 15.43 -0.02
C ARG A 140 15.24 14.86 1.31
N LEU A 141 15.18 13.54 1.43
CA LEU A 141 14.82 12.87 2.68
C LEU A 141 15.86 13.05 3.79
N THR A 142 17.10 13.40 3.44
CA THR A 142 18.14 13.81 4.40
C THR A 142 17.68 15.02 5.22
N ASP A 143 16.94 15.94 4.60
CA ASP A 143 16.61 17.24 5.17
C ASP A 143 15.14 17.37 5.60
N GLY A 144 14.31 16.32 5.40
CA GLY A 144 12.87 16.43 5.61
C GLY A 144 12.13 15.10 5.82
N ALA A 145 10.94 15.20 6.42
CA ALA A 145 10.04 14.06 6.57
C ALA A 145 9.44 13.63 5.22
N LEU A 146 9.25 12.32 5.02
CA LEU A 146 8.82 11.73 3.75
C LEU A 146 7.57 12.38 3.17
N ASP A 147 6.51 12.55 3.96
CA ASP A 147 5.24 13.06 3.43
C ASP A 147 5.36 14.52 2.97
N ARG A 148 6.15 15.33 3.68
CA ARG A 148 6.46 16.71 3.28
C ARG A 148 7.30 16.74 2.00
N VAL A 149 8.26 15.84 1.86
CA VAL A 149 9.08 15.72 0.64
C VAL A 149 8.21 15.32 -0.54
N LEU A 150 7.38 14.29 -0.39
CA LEU A 150 6.47 13.82 -1.45
C LEU A 150 5.44 14.89 -1.85
N ALA A 151 5.01 15.75 -0.92
CA ALA A 151 4.12 16.87 -1.19
C ALA A 151 4.80 18.13 -1.76
N SER A 152 6.13 18.14 -1.89
CA SER A 152 6.84 19.31 -2.42
C SER A 152 6.57 19.50 -3.92
N PRO A 153 6.55 20.74 -4.44
CA PRO A 153 6.28 21.03 -5.85
C PRO A 153 7.17 20.23 -6.81
N GLU A 154 8.47 20.16 -6.53
CA GLU A 154 9.41 19.39 -7.36
C GLU A 154 9.02 17.89 -7.42
N MET A 155 8.58 17.30 -6.31
CA MET A 155 8.18 15.88 -6.31
C MET A 155 6.84 15.68 -7.01
N VAL A 156 5.98 16.68 -7.05
CA VAL A 156 4.76 16.65 -7.88
C VAL A 156 5.15 16.63 -9.37
N ASP A 157 6.09 17.48 -9.81
CA ASP A 157 6.58 17.48 -11.18
C ASP A 157 7.20 16.12 -11.57
N TRP A 158 8.00 15.52 -10.67
CA TRP A 158 8.54 14.18 -10.92
C TRP A 158 7.47 13.09 -10.93
N ALA A 159 6.43 13.22 -10.11
CA ALA A 159 5.30 12.29 -10.17
C ALA A 159 4.59 12.39 -11.53
N GLU A 160 4.47 13.58 -12.10
CA GLU A 160 3.88 13.80 -13.43
C GLU A 160 4.73 13.19 -14.53
N ILE A 161 6.06 13.40 -14.50
CA ILE A 161 6.98 12.76 -15.44
C ILE A 161 6.90 11.22 -15.37
N LEU A 162 6.82 10.65 -14.16
CA LEU A 162 6.65 9.21 -13.98
C LEU A 162 5.32 8.70 -14.53
N ARG A 163 4.24 9.46 -14.34
CA ARG A 163 2.92 9.14 -14.88
C ARG A 163 2.94 9.14 -16.40
N ASP A 164 3.46 10.20 -17.02
CA ASP A 164 3.50 10.34 -18.47
C ASP A 164 4.36 9.26 -19.11
N ARG A 165 5.52 8.95 -18.52
CA ARG A 165 6.36 7.83 -18.98
C ARG A 165 5.66 6.48 -18.81
N SER A 166 4.88 6.29 -17.73
CA SER A 166 4.08 5.07 -17.53
C SER A 166 3.07 4.91 -18.66
N LEU A 167 2.34 5.97 -18.97
CA LEU A 167 1.35 5.97 -20.06
C LEU A 167 2.00 5.70 -21.41
N ALA A 168 3.15 6.30 -21.70
CA ALA A 168 3.89 6.04 -22.93
C ALA A 168 4.32 4.57 -23.06
N VAL A 169 4.74 3.94 -21.96
CA VAL A 169 5.06 2.49 -21.93
C VAL A 169 3.80 1.66 -22.21
N LEU A 170 2.69 1.94 -21.53
CA LEU A 170 1.43 1.20 -21.71
C LEU A 170 0.89 1.33 -23.14
N ASP A 171 0.96 2.53 -23.73
CA ASP A 171 0.53 2.78 -25.11
C ASP A 171 1.41 2.07 -26.14
N ALA A 172 2.72 1.98 -25.89
CA ALA A 172 3.64 1.24 -26.75
C ALA A 172 3.42 -0.29 -26.70
N LEU A 173 2.90 -0.82 -25.58
CA LEU A 173 2.60 -2.25 -25.43
C LEU A 173 1.29 -2.65 -26.13
N ARG A 174 0.32 -1.74 -26.21
CA ARG A 174 -1.01 -2.02 -26.76
C ARG A 174 -1.02 -2.61 -28.19
N PRO A 175 -0.22 -2.14 -29.16
CA PRO A 175 -0.22 -2.70 -30.52
C PRO A 175 0.55 -4.02 -30.67
N ASP A 176 1.33 -4.45 -29.66
CA ASP A 176 2.17 -5.65 -29.71
C ASP A 176 1.71 -6.71 -28.69
N PRO A 177 0.93 -7.72 -29.12
CA PRO A 177 0.44 -8.77 -28.23
C PRO A 177 1.55 -9.57 -27.54
N GLY A 178 2.72 -9.73 -28.18
CA GLY A 178 3.85 -10.47 -27.61
C GLY A 178 4.51 -9.68 -26.49
N ALA A 179 4.77 -8.39 -26.72
CA ALA A 179 5.31 -7.50 -25.69
C ALA A 179 4.33 -7.33 -24.51
N LEU A 180 3.03 -7.23 -24.80
CA LEU A 180 1.98 -7.17 -23.77
C LEU A 180 1.96 -8.44 -22.92
N ALA A 181 2.03 -9.63 -23.53
CA ALA A 181 2.05 -10.89 -22.80
C ALA A 181 3.26 -10.98 -21.84
N LEU A 182 4.46 -10.62 -22.31
CA LEU A 182 5.67 -10.59 -21.47
C LEU A 182 5.57 -9.57 -20.32
N PHE A 183 4.97 -8.40 -20.59
CA PHE A 183 4.71 -7.41 -19.54
C PHE A 183 3.75 -7.93 -18.47
N LEU A 184 2.65 -8.57 -18.88
CA LEU A 184 1.65 -9.13 -17.96
C LEU A 184 2.22 -10.30 -17.15
N GLU A 185 3.01 -11.18 -17.76
CA GLU A 185 3.70 -12.28 -17.07
C GLU A 185 4.62 -11.73 -15.96
N GLU A 186 5.40 -10.70 -16.29
CA GLU A 186 6.27 -10.04 -15.34
C GLU A 186 5.50 -9.37 -14.20
N ALA A 187 4.46 -8.61 -14.53
CA ALA A 187 3.61 -7.94 -13.55
C ALA A 187 2.95 -8.95 -12.61
N ASN A 188 2.42 -10.05 -13.15
CA ASN A 188 1.84 -11.15 -12.38
C ASN A 188 2.87 -11.82 -11.47
N THR A 189 4.09 -12.06 -11.95
CA THR A 189 5.16 -12.63 -11.12
C THR A 189 5.44 -11.77 -9.88
N HIS A 190 5.56 -10.45 -10.05
CA HIS A 190 5.77 -9.53 -8.92
C HIS A 190 4.55 -9.42 -8.01
N ARG A 191 3.35 -9.40 -8.59
CA ARG A 191 2.08 -9.38 -7.86
C ARG A 191 1.92 -10.61 -6.97
N MET A 192 2.24 -11.80 -7.48
CA MET A 192 2.18 -13.04 -6.70
C MET A 192 3.21 -13.08 -5.57
N ARG A 193 4.43 -12.58 -5.80
CA ARG A 193 5.44 -12.43 -4.73
C ARG A 193 4.95 -11.48 -3.62
N ALA A 194 4.30 -10.38 -4.00
CA ALA A 194 3.71 -9.46 -3.03
C ALA A 194 2.55 -10.12 -2.25
N ALA A 195 1.69 -10.90 -2.93
CA ALA A 195 0.59 -11.65 -2.32
C ALA A 195 1.08 -12.59 -1.23
N SER A 196 2.11 -13.40 -1.54
CA SER A 196 2.72 -14.33 -0.58
C SER A 196 3.22 -13.64 0.68
N THR A 197 3.72 -12.41 0.54
CA THR A 197 4.25 -11.63 1.67
C THR A 197 3.15 -11.04 2.54
N LEU A 198 1.99 -10.73 1.95
CA LEU A 198 0.87 -10.07 2.63
C LEU A 198 -0.10 -11.03 3.33
N ALA A 199 0.09 -12.35 3.19
CA ALA A 199 -0.77 -13.38 3.81
C ALA A 199 -2.28 -13.13 3.57
N ILE A 200 -2.64 -12.80 2.32
CA ILE A 200 -4.02 -12.51 1.92
C ILE A 200 -4.90 -13.75 2.19
N PRO A 201 -6.13 -13.60 2.71
CA PRO A 201 -7.07 -14.71 2.86
C PRO A 201 -7.25 -15.49 1.55
N GLY A 202 -7.25 -16.83 1.61
CA GLY A 202 -7.27 -17.69 0.41
C GLY A 202 -5.93 -17.83 -0.32
N GLY A 203 -4.93 -17.03 0.05
CA GLY A 203 -3.57 -17.13 -0.47
C GLY A 203 -3.42 -16.70 -1.93
N VAL A 204 -2.22 -16.92 -2.47
CA VAL A 204 -1.85 -16.59 -3.86
C VAL A 204 -2.74 -17.32 -4.88
N ALA A 205 -3.17 -18.54 -4.56
CA ALA A 205 -3.96 -19.39 -5.45
C ALA A 205 -5.35 -18.83 -5.74
N ALA A 206 -5.89 -17.97 -4.88
CA ALA A 206 -7.17 -17.30 -5.11
C ALA A 206 -7.06 -16.12 -6.09
N LEU A 207 -5.85 -15.66 -6.45
CA LEU A 207 -5.68 -14.49 -7.30
C LEU A 207 -5.65 -14.88 -8.78
N ARG A 208 -6.70 -14.49 -9.49
CA ARG A 208 -6.71 -14.43 -10.96
C ARG A 208 -5.48 -13.62 -11.47
N PRO A 209 -4.77 -14.06 -12.52
CA PRO A 209 -3.76 -13.26 -13.20
C PRO A 209 -4.33 -11.97 -13.80
N LEU A 210 -3.54 -10.90 -13.76
CA LEU A 210 -3.80 -9.65 -14.48
C LEU A 210 -3.81 -9.90 -15.99
N ASP A 211 -4.74 -9.30 -16.70
CA ASP A 211 -4.84 -9.35 -18.16
C ASP A 211 -4.86 -7.95 -18.81
N GLY A 212 -5.16 -7.91 -20.12
CA GLY A 212 -5.24 -6.67 -20.89
C GLY A 212 -6.30 -5.69 -20.38
N THR A 213 -7.41 -6.17 -19.83
CA THR A 213 -8.47 -5.34 -19.27
C THR A 213 -7.99 -4.63 -18.00
N ASP A 214 -7.22 -5.33 -17.17
CA ASP A 214 -6.60 -4.74 -15.97
C ASP A 214 -5.56 -3.67 -16.35
N MET A 215 -4.82 -3.90 -17.45
CA MET A 215 -3.88 -2.92 -18.02
C MET A 215 -4.61 -1.68 -18.57
N ASP A 216 -5.71 -1.86 -19.29
CA ASP A 216 -6.53 -0.75 -19.78
C ASP A 216 -7.14 0.05 -18.62
N THR A 217 -7.56 -0.62 -17.54
CA THR A 217 -8.04 0.03 -16.31
C THR A 217 -6.93 0.87 -15.65
N LEU A 218 -5.71 0.32 -15.54
CA LEU A 218 -4.54 1.07 -15.05
C LEU A 218 -4.27 2.31 -15.92
N ALA A 219 -4.26 2.14 -17.25
CA ALA A 219 -4.00 3.23 -18.18
C ALA A 219 -5.07 4.32 -18.09
N ALA A 220 -6.35 3.94 -17.98
CA ALA A 220 -7.46 4.87 -17.78
C ALA A 220 -7.30 5.64 -16.47
N ALA A 221 -7.04 4.95 -15.36
CA ALA A 221 -6.88 5.59 -14.06
C ALA A 221 -5.71 6.57 -14.00
N LEU A 222 -4.58 6.24 -14.65
CA LEU A 222 -3.43 7.15 -14.77
C LEU A 222 -3.76 8.38 -15.62
N ARG A 223 -4.49 8.25 -16.74
CA ARG A 223 -4.91 9.41 -17.56
C ARG A 223 -5.88 10.34 -16.83
N LEU A 224 -6.77 9.75 -16.05
CA LEU A 224 -7.86 10.44 -15.37
C LEU A 224 -7.44 10.98 -14.00
N SER A 225 -6.18 10.79 -13.59
CA SER A 225 -5.74 11.00 -12.21
C SER A 225 -5.79 12.44 -11.72
N ASP A 226 -5.78 13.42 -12.63
CA ASP A 226 -5.92 14.82 -12.27
C ASP A 226 -7.33 15.15 -11.76
N GLY A 227 -8.35 14.42 -12.25
CA GLY A 227 -9.73 14.59 -11.80
C GLY A 227 -9.89 14.34 -10.30
N TRP A 228 -9.17 13.37 -9.73
CA TRP A 228 -9.24 13.02 -8.31
C TRP A 228 -8.88 14.17 -7.38
N ARG A 229 -7.92 15.01 -7.79
CA ARG A 229 -7.45 16.14 -6.98
C ARG A 229 -8.58 17.13 -6.68
N THR A 230 -9.56 17.23 -7.59
CA THR A 230 -10.74 18.09 -7.41
C THR A 230 -11.86 17.45 -6.61
N LEU A 231 -11.92 16.11 -6.53
CA LEU A 231 -12.93 15.37 -5.76
C LEU A 231 -12.60 15.34 -4.26
N GLY A 232 -11.31 15.50 -3.92
CA GLY A 232 -10.82 15.46 -2.55
C GLY A 232 -10.78 14.04 -1.99
N GLY A 233 -9.70 13.70 -1.27
CA GLY A 233 -9.63 12.43 -0.53
C GLY A 233 -9.61 11.15 -1.37
N ARG A 234 -10.00 10.04 -0.74
CA ARG A 234 -10.01 8.69 -1.31
C ARG A 234 -11.42 8.13 -1.25
N ALA A 235 -11.99 7.74 -2.40
CA ALA A 235 -13.34 7.20 -2.45
C ALA A 235 -13.58 6.01 -1.52
N PRO A 236 -12.63 5.05 -1.35
CA PRO A 236 -12.79 3.95 -0.39
C PRO A 236 -12.95 4.40 1.07
N ASP A 237 -12.45 5.58 1.42
CA ASP A 237 -12.47 6.09 2.79
C ASP A 237 -13.69 7.01 3.05
N MET A 238 -14.43 7.41 2.01
CA MET A 238 -15.58 8.32 2.09
C MET A 238 -16.86 7.62 2.54
N GLU A 239 -17.67 8.29 3.35
CA GLU A 239 -19.03 7.84 3.67
C GLU A 239 -19.95 7.92 2.44
N ILE A 240 -21.07 7.19 2.47
CA ILE A 240 -22.01 7.09 1.35
C ILE A 240 -22.48 8.47 0.88
N ASP A 241 -22.94 9.30 1.83
CA ASP A 241 -23.45 10.64 1.53
C ASP A 241 -22.35 11.57 0.99
N GLU A 242 -21.13 11.44 1.52
CA GLU A 242 -19.95 12.20 1.07
C GLU A 242 -19.58 11.83 -0.36
N LEU A 243 -19.49 10.52 -0.67
CA LEU A 243 -19.19 10.03 -2.01
C LEU A 243 -20.22 10.53 -3.03
N LEU A 244 -21.52 10.40 -2.71
CA LEU A 244 -22.60 10.87 -3.57
C LEU A 244 -22.58 12.40 -3.74
N ALA A 245 -22.27 13.14 -2.68
CA ALA A 245 -22.12 14.59 -2.75
C ALA A 245 -20.94 15.01 -3.63
N CYS A 246 -19.78 14.35 -3.51
CA CYS A 246 -18.60 14.62 -4.34
C CYS A 246 -18.88 14.36 -5.83
N VAL A 247 -19.50 13.22 -6.16
CA VAL A 247 -19.86 12.87 -7.54
C VAL A 247 -20.87 13.87 -8.11
N ARG A 248 -21.94 14.19 -7.37
CA ARG A 248 -22.93 15.19 -7.81
C ARG A 248 -22.30 16.58 -8.00
N GLY A 249 -21.45 17.01 -7.07
CA GLY A 249 -20.76 18.29 -7.15
C GLY A 249 -19.88 18.38 -8.40
N ALA A 250 -19.12 17.33 -8.70
CA ALA A 250 -18.27 17.27 -9.89
C ALA A 250 -19.07 17.27 -11.20
N MET A 251 -20.22 16.59 -11.22
CA MET A 251 -21.14 16.63 -12.37
C MET A 251 -21.69 18.04 -12.61
N VAL A 252 -22.16 18.72 -11.56
CA VAL A 252 -22.71 20.08 -11.67
C VAL A 252 -21.66 21.08 -12.13
N ASN A 253 -20.43 20.96 -11.63
CA ASN A 253 -19.35 21.88 -11.96
C ASN A 253 -18.67 21.56 -13.31
N GLY A 254 -18.92 20.38 -13.89
CA GLY A 254 -18.27 19.93 -15.12
C GLY A 254 -16.74 19.83 -15.01
N SER A 255 -16.21 19.74 -13.79
CA SER A 255 -14.77 19.85 -13.52
C SER A 255 -14.01 18.54 -13.70
N VAL A 256 -14.72 17.41 -13.82
CA VAL A 256 -14.15 16.06 -13.88
C VAL A 256 -14.80 15.27 -15.01
N PRO A 257 -14.02 14.55 -15.85
CA PRO A 257 -14.57 13.67 -16.86
C PRO A 257 -15.49 12.59 -16.27
N PRO A 258 -16.59 12.21 -16.94
CA PRO A 258 -17.51 11.17 -16.45
C PRO A 258 -16.83 9.83 -16.15
N GLU A 259 -15.85 9.44 -16.96
CA GLU A 259 -15.09 8.20 -16.80
C GLU A 259 -14.23 8.23 -15.52
N ALA A 260 -13.70 9.40 -15.18
CA ALA A 260 -13.02 9.58 -13.91
C ALA A 260 -14.04 9.40 -12.78
N MET A 261 -15.14 10.16 -12.79
CA MET A 261 -16.17 10.05 -11.76
C MET A 261 -16.65 8.60 -11.57
N ALA A 262 -16.79 7.82 -12.65
CA ALA A 262 -17.13 6.40 -12.60
C ALA A 262 -16.09 5.56 -11.85
N LEU A 263 -14.80 5.64 -12.21
CA LEU A 263 -13.74 4.88 -11.53
C LEU A 263 -13.64 5.25 -10.03
N PHE A 264 -13.81 6.53 -9.69
CA PHE A 264 -13.85 6.98 -8.30
C PHE A 264 -15.04 6.42 -7.54
N ALA A 265 -16.24 6.58 -8.10
CA ALA A 265 -17.48 6.10 -7.49
C ALA A 265 -17.47 4.57 -7.29
N VAL A 266 -16.98 3.83 -8.29
CA VAL A 266 -16.88 2.37 -8.24
C VAL A 266 -15.90 1.89 -7.16
N ALA A 267 -14.79 2.60 -6.94
CA ALA A 267 -13.87 2.27 -5.86
C ALA A 267 -14.51 2.43 -4.46
N GLY A 268 -15.31 3.48 -4.26
CA GLY A 268 -16.10 3.66 -3.03
C GLY A 268 -17.20 2.59 -2.89
N LEU A 269 -17.89 2.29 -3.99
CA LEU A 269 -18.95 1.29 -4.07
C LEU A 269 -18.49 -0.10 -3.60
N TYR A 270 -17.35 -0.58 -4.09
CA TYR A 270 -16.82 -1.90 -3.67
C TYR A 270 -16.43 -1.97 -2.21
N THR A 271 -16.01 -0.86 -1.61
CA THR A 271 -15.65 -0.82 -0.19
C THR A 271 -16.89 -0.90 0.70
N ARG A 272 -17.99 -0.26 0.28
CA ARG A 272 -19.25 -0.25 1.03
C ARG A 272 -20.12 -1.48 0.79
N ARG A 273 -20.00 -2.10 -0.39
CA ARG A 273 -20.77 -3.28 -0.83
C ARG A 273 -22.28 -3.11 -0.66
N ASP A 274 -22.76 -1.88 -0.83
CA ASP A 274 -24.17 -1.52 -0.67
C ASP A 274 -24.86 -1.50 -2.05
N PRO A 275 -25.83 -2.41 -2.31
CA PRO A 275 -26.60 -2.41 -3.55
C PRO A 275 -27.40 -1.13 -3.77
N LEU A 276 -27.86 -0.45 -2.71
CA LEU A 276 -28.59 0.81 -2.81
C LEU A 276 -27.68 1.94 -3.27
N LEU A 277 -26.44 1.99 -2.79
CA LEU A 277 -25.42 2.88 -3.33
C LEU A 277 -25.17 2.57 -4.81
N GLY A 278 -25.09 1.29 -5.19
CA GLY A 278 -24.96 0.88 -6.60
C GLY A 278 -26.13 1.35 -7.47
N ALA A 279 -27.37 1.29 -6.97
CA ALA A 279 -28.54 1.83 -7.67
C ALA A 279 -28.51 3.36 -7.78
N ALA A 280 -28.15 4.05 -6.70
CA ALA A 280 -28.02 5.51 -6.69
C ALA A 280 -26.94 5.98 -7.67
N LEU A 281 -25.78 5.31 -7.71
CA LEU A 281 -24.70 5.64 -8.63
C LEU A 281 -25.08 5.39 -10.09
N ARG A 282 -25.81 4.31 -10.41
CA ARG A 282 -26.33 4.09 -11.78
C ARG A 282 -27.28 5.18 -12.23
N ALA A 283 -28.13 5.67 -11.34
CA ALA A 283 -29.04 6.78 -11.63
C ALA A 283 -28.29 8.10 -11.85
N LEU A 284 -27.18 8.32 -11.14
CA LEU A 284 -26.35 9.52 -11.26
C LEU A 284 -25.39 9.48 -12.45
N LEU A 285 -24.74 8.34 -12.67
CA LEU A 285 -23.72 8.10 -13.69
C LEU A 285 -24.11 6.86 -14.51
N PRO A 286 -24.96 7.01 -15.54
CA PRO A 286 -25.41 5.91 -16.39
C PRO A 286 -24.30 5.50 -17.38
N LEU A 287 -23.19 5.02 -16.83
CA LEU A 287 -22.00 4.62 -17.55
C LEU A 287 -21.83 3.10 -17.45
N PRO A 288 -21.37 2.42 -18.53
CA PRO A 288 -21.25 0.96 -18.55
C PRO A 288 -20.42 0.39 -17.39
N LEU A 289 -19.41 1.12 -16.94
CA LEU A 289 -18.57 0.70 -15.81
C LEU A 289 -19.36 0.67 -14.49
N VAL A 290 -20.19 1.69 -14.24
CA VAL A 290 -21.02 1.78 -13.02
C VAL A 290 -22.09 0.70 -13.04
N ASP A 291 -22.69 0.45 -14.21
CA ASP A 291 -23.64 -0.64 -14.41
C ASP A 291 -23.01 -2.00 -14.13
N ALA A 292 -21.83 -2.27 -14.70
CA ALA A 292 -21.10 -3.51 -14.49
C ALA A 292 -20.71 -3.71 -13.01
N ALA A 293 -20.25 -2.66 -12.34
CA ALA A 293 -19.89 -2.73 -10.92
C ALA A 293 -21.09 -2.96 -10.01
N ALA A 294 -22.21 -2.28 -10.26
CA ALA A 294 -23.44 -2.47 -9.51
C ALA A 294 -24.05 -3.86 -9.74
N ALA A 295 -24.06 -4.35 -11.00
CA ALA A 295 -24.52 -5.70 -11.32
C ALA A 295 -23.65 -6.77 -10.66
N TRP A 296 -22.32 -6.57 -10.65
CA TRP A 296 -21.39 -7.44 -9.94
C TRP A 296 -21.74 -7.50 -8.45
N LEU A 297 -21.95 -6.36 -7.80
CA LEU A 297 -22.33 -6.35 -6.38
C LEU A 297 -23.63 -7.10 -6.11
N THR A 298 -24.69 -6.84 -6.88
CA THR A 298 -25.97 -7.52 -6.69
C THR A 298 -25.82 -9.04 -6.80
N ALA A 299 -25.07 -9.53 -7.80
CA ALA A 299 -24.83 -10.96 -7.99
C ALA A 299 -24.04 -11.61 -6.82
N HIS A 300 -23.14 -10.86 -6.18
CA HIS A 300 -22.23 -11.39 -5.14
C HIS A 300 -22.64 -11.01 -3.71
N THR A 301 -23.71 -10.22 -3.51
CA THR A 301 -24.32 -9.99 -2.19
C THR A 301 -25.30 -11.10 -1.81
N GLU A 302 -25.98 -11.72 -2.79
CA GLU A 302 -26.98 -12.77 -2.56
C GLU A 302 -26.35 -14.09 -2.07
N GLU A 303 -25.11 -14.39 -2.46
CA GLU A 303 -24.39 -15.59 -1.99
C GLU A 303 -24.04 -15.53 -0.49
N THR A 304 -23.93 -14.34 0.09
CA THR A 304 -23.67 -14.15 1.53
C THR A 304 -24.92 -14.25 2.41
N GLU A 305 -26.13 -14.07 1.87
CA GLU A 305 -27.38 -14.23 2.64
C GLU A 305 -27.96 -15.65 2.56
N GLY A 306 -27.65 -16.42 1.50
CA GLY A 306 -28.12 -17.81 1.33
C GLY A 306 -27.25 -18.89 2.01
N GLY A 307 -26.09 -18.52 2.57
CA GLY A 307 -25.07 -19.43 3.07
C GLY A 307 -25.11 -19.70 4.58
N VAL A 308 -26.28 -19.99 5.16
CA VAL A 308 -26.32 -20.71 6.45
C VAL A 308 -25.98 -22.17 6.15
N ILE A 309 -24.68 -22.48 6.03
CA ILE A 309 -24.22 -23.86 6.16
C ILE A 309 -24.38 -24.23 7.63
N GLU A 310 -25.48 -24.90 7.90
CA GLU A 310 -25.77 -25.65 9.11
C GLU A 310 -24.71 -26.75 9.28
N MET A 311 -23.55 -26.44 9.85
CA MET A 311 -22.66 -27.49 10.38
C MET A 311 -23.10 -27.83 11.79
N SER A 312 -23.94 -28.87 11.88
CA SER A 312 -24.28 -29.55 13.13
C SER A 312 -23.08 -30.34 13.71
N PRO A 313 -23.10 -30.66 15.02
CA PRO A 313 -21.93 -30.59 15.88
C PRO A 313 -21.45 -31.96 16.40
N PHE A 314 -20.18 -32.29 16.20
CA PHE A 314 -19.43 -33.31 16.96
C PHE A 314 -17.93 -33.08 16.68
N GLY A 315 -16.99 -32.87 17.61
CA GLY A 315 -16.98 -32.74 19.07
C GLY A 315 -15.50 -32.64 19.50
N GLY A 316 -15.16 -31.76 20.46
CA GLY A 316 -13.90 -31.89 21.22
C GLY A 316 -13.09 -30.63 21.58
N GLY A 317 -13.62 -29.77 22.49
CA GLY A 317 -12.83 -29.13 23.56
C GLY A 317 -12.14 -27.77 23.32
N PRO A 318 -12.08 -26.86 24.33
CA PRO A 318 -12.16 -25.42 24.09
C PRO A 318 -10.80 -24.70 24.17
N ALA A 319 -10.59 -23.71 23.29
CA ALA A 319 -9.64 -22.62 23.52
C ALA A 319 -10.37 -21.28 23.31
N ARG A 320 -10.72 -20.65 24.44
CA ARG A 320 -11.07 -19.23 24.49
C ARG A 320 -9.85 -18.40 24.08
N GLY A 321 -10.09 -17.38 23.25
CA GLY A 321 -9.27 -16.17 23.24
C GLY A 321 -8.57 -15.90 21.91
N GLY A 322 -9.05 -14.91 21.17
CA GLY A 322 -8.35 -14.46 19.98
C GLY A 322 -8.97 -13.29 19.23
N ASP A 323 -9.70 -12.38 19.88
CA ASP A 323 -10.35 -11.26 19.17
C ASP A 323 -10.18 -9.88 19.85
N ARG A 324 -9.07 -9.68 20.57
CA ARG A 324 -8.75 -8.39 21.22
C ARG A 324 -7.45 -7.72 20.73
N GLY A 325 -6.80 -8.25 19.69
CA GLY A 325 -5.47 -7.74 19.28
C GLY A 325 -5.49 -6.55 18.32
N LEU A 326 -6.46 -6.47 17.41
CA LEU A 326 -6.45 -5.51 16.30
C LEU A 326 -7.39 -4.31 16.53
N GLY A 327 -8.48 -4.49 17.26
CA GLY A 327 -9.38 -3.38 17.65
C GLY A 327 -8.71 -2.38 18.59
N ASP A 328 -7.90 -2.85 19.54
CA ASP A 328 -7.21 -1.98 20.52
C ASP A 328 -6.08 -1.16 19.89
N LEU A 329 -5.50 -1.61 18.77
CA LEU A 329 -4.50 -0.85 18.01
C LEU A 329 -5.13 0.27 17.18
N PHE A 330 -6.36 0.08 16.72
CA PHE A 330 -7.12 1.09 15.96
C PHE A 330 -7.72 2.15 16.89
N GLU A 331 -8.22 1.75 18.07
CA GLU A 331 -8.70 2.68 19.12
C GLU A 331 -7.57 3.51 19.75
N ALA A 332 -6.36 2.96 19.89
CA ALA A 332 -5.19 3.70 20.39
C ALA A 332 -4.70 4.78 19.40
N ALA A 333 -4.91 4.58 18.09
CA ALA A 333 -4.63 5.60 17.08
C ALA A 333 -5.68 6.72 17.13
N ARG A 334 -6.96 6.35 17.28
CA ARG A 334 -8.09 7.29 17.31
C ARG A 334 -8.10 8.20 18.55
N ARG A 335 -7.68 7.70 19.73
CA ARG A 335 -7.56 8.53 20.96
C ARG A 335 -6.40 9.53 20.94
N SER A 336 -5.44 9.37 20.02
CA SER A 336 -4.29 10.28 19.90
C SER A 336 -4.60 11.55 19.11
N GLU A 337 -5.73 11.61 18.41
CA GLU A 337 -6.14 12.75 17.56
C GLU A 337 -7.13 13.72 18.24
N ASN A 338 -7.56 13.45 19.48
CA ASN A 338 -8.46 14.34 20.23
C ASN A 338 -7.77 14.97 21.46
N VAL A 339 -6.85 15.92 21.23
CA VAL A 339 -6.56 16.98 22.21
C VAL A 339 -6.37 18.31 21.47
N PRO A 340 -7.20 19.34 21.70
CA PRO A 340 -7.05 20.63 21.08
C PRO A 340 -5.87 21.43 21.68
N SER A 341 -5.22 22.18 20.81
CA SER A 341 -4.17 23.15 21.09
C SER A 341 -4.68 24.46 21.72
N GLY A 342 -3.96 24.95 22.75
CA GLY A 342 -4.01 26.32 23.28
C GLY A 342 -4.44 26.40 24.75
N VAL A 343 -3.90 27.22 25.67
CA VAL A 343 -3.09 28.44 25.59
C VAL A 343 -2.45 28.71 26.98
N MET A 344 -1.25 29.31 26.97
CA MET A 344 -0.54 30.10 28.01
C MET A 344 -0.33 29.58 29.44
N GLY A 345 0.96 29.48 29.79
CA GLY A 345 1.42 29.79 31.14
C GLY A 345 1.54 31.29 31.36
N ALA A 346 1.33 31.71 32.62
CA ALA A 346 1.96 32.88 33.21
C ALA A 346 2.62 32.43 34.53
N ALA A 347 3.91 32.77 34.65
CA ALA A 347 4.80 32.48 35.77
C ALA A 347 4.33 33.15 37.07
N GLY A 348 4.54 32.51 38.23
CA GLY A 348 5.63 32.82 39.18
C GLY A 348 5.10 33.72 40.30
N GLY A 349 5.26 33.50 41.59
CA GLY A 349 6.20 32.74 42.40
C GLY A 349 6.60 33.65 43.57
N LEU A 350 6.59 33.10 44.80
CA LEU A 350 7.40 33.46 46.00
C LEU A 350 6.60 33.43 47.30
N GLY A 351 7.02 32.56 48.21
CA GLY A 351 6.87 32.74 49.64
C GLY A 351 8.17 33.29 50.23
N GLY A 352 8.08 34.07 51.32
CA GLY A 352 9.23 34.52 52.07
C GLY A 352 8.95 35.68 53.04
N ARG A 353 8.61 35.30 54.28
CA ARG A 353 8.47 36.09 55.52
C ARG A 353 7.29 37.05 55.66
#